data_AF-A0A0C3A5B0-F1
#
_entry.id   AF-A0A0C3A5B0-F1
#
_cell.length_a   1.000
_cell.length_b   1.000
_cell.length_c   1.000
_cell.angle_alpha   90.00
_cell.angle_beta   90.00
_cell.angle_gamma   90.00
#
_symmetry.space_group_name_H-M   'P 1'
#
loop_
_entity.id
_entity.type
_entity.pdbx_description
1 polymer ?
#
loop_
_entity_poly.entity_id
_entity_poly.type
_entity_poly.pdbx_seq_one_letter_code
_entity_poly.pdbx_strand_id
1 'polypeptide(L)'
;MGQGKVGALSADSPLSLLLDGETSPTTFHVLRSLTPFTKSQIYLVQPGTHTAFPDQLILKVYDPRFSNGRSERVDYQWSLPVESQAAQMRAQDDSWEDIPLHNLWTQVMLCEERPEPWLWEHYLFRWQWRSFKAEVEAYKRLVQLQGRGIPKFYGFGKLLPTPSGLRAIDPPAVLVEYIPGVTLSNINPKKVLPRLYRPLIPTVATFEKCGVLHRDICNPTNIMFTPREAPKRAVIIDFGSSVTRDDRKLDQEWAEDVDEADDMASLRLILQRKLRVKLDVSEFMVNVATLSTTDSQESDRDRTEVVDTTDDGMEALRLSLERKLAVDLDDSDSAISLGAVDG
;
A
#
# COMPACT_ATOMS: atom_id res chain seq x y z
N MET A 1 26.36 -2.48 6.30
CA MET A 1 26.12 -1.24 5.52
C MET A 1 24.67 -1.26 5.07
N GLY A 2 23.86 -0.27 5.46
CA GLY A 2 22.41 -0.30 5.28
C GLY A 2 21.97 -0.30 3.82
N GLN A 3 21.14 -1.28 3.43
CA GLN A 3 20.57 -1.42 2.09
C GLN A 3 19.67 -0.24 1.68
N GLY A 4 19.26 0.63 2.61
CA GLY A 4 18.41 1.80 2.34
C GLY A 4 19.00 2.91 1.46
N LYS A 5 20.29 2.83 1.07
CA LYS A 5 20.91 3.75 0.09
C LYS A 5 20.97 3.17 -1.33
N VAL A 6 20.81 1.85 -1.49
CA VAL A 6 20.89 1.20 -2.80
C VAL A 6 19.56 1.49 -3.50
N GLY A 7 19.59 2.28 -4.58
CA GLY A 7 18.41 2.71 -5.33
C GLY A 7 17.96 4.15 -5.08
N ALA A 8 18.50 4.83 -4.07
CA ALA A 8 18.24 6.25 -3.91
C ALA A 8 18.89 7.03 -5.06
N LEU A 9 18.09 7.79 -5.79
CA LEU A 9 18.55 8.65 -6.87
C LEU A 9 18.88 10.03 -6.31
N SER A 10 19.91 10.64 -6.89
CA SER A 10 20.33 12.02 -6.58
C SER A 10 19.29 13.01 -7.10
N ALA A 11 19.22 14.19 -6.49
CA ALA A 11 18.43 15.29 -7.03
C ALA A 11 18.80 15.56 -8.50
N ASP A 12 17.80 15.94 -9.28
CA ASP A 12 17.82 16.21 -10.72
C ASP A 12 18.09 15.00 -11.64
N SER A 13 18.20 13.78 -11.09
CA SER A 13 18.31 12.57 -11.91
C SER A 13 17.08 12.43 -12.82
N PRO A 14 17.26 12.26 -14.14
CA PRO A 14 16.13 12.07 -15.05
C PRO A 14 15.59 10.64 -14.96
N LEU A 15 14.27 10.51 -15.00
CA LEU A 15 13.53 9.26 -15.10
C LEU A 15 12.54 9.35 -16.25
N SER A 16 12.64 8.43 -17.22
CA SER A 16 11.72 8.36 -18.34
C SER A 16 10.67 7.28 -18.08
N LEU A 17 9.40 7.69 -18.09
CA LEU A 17 8.25 6.83 -17.88
C LEU A 17 7.42 6.78 -19.16
N LEU A 18 7.18 5.59 -19.70
CA LEU A 18 6.19 5.39 -20.75
C LEU A 18 4.84 5.13 -20.06
N LEU A 19 3.96 6.14 -20.07
CA LEU A 19 2.62 6.03 -19.51
C LEU A 19 1.73 5.13 -20.37
N ASP A 20 0.83 4.41 -19.74
CA ASP A 20 -0.13 3.54 -20.43
C ASP A 20 -1.00 4.36 -21.40
N GLY A 21 -1.11 3.88 -22.63
CA GLY A 21 -1.80 4.58 -23.72
C GLY A 21 -0.99 5.68 -24.42
N GLU A 22 0.20 6.05 -23.93
CA GLU A 22 1.09 7.00 -24.60
C GLU A 22 2.10 6.31 -25.53
N THR A 23 2.52 7.01 -26.59
CA THR A 23 3.52 6.51 -27.56
C THR A 23 4.93 7.03 -27.31
N SER A 24 5.05 8.12 -26.54
CA SER A 24 6.32 8.75 -26.21
C SER A 24 6.51 8.81 -24.69
N PRO A 25 7.72 8.53 -24.17
CA PRO A 25 7.96 8.60 -22.74
C PRO A 25 7.97 10.04 -22.23
N THR A 26 7.38 10.23 -21.06
CA THR A 26 7.48 11.48 -20.31
C THR A 26 8.69 11.43 -19.39
N THR A 27 9.52 12.48 -19.42
CA THR A 27 10.69 12.60 -18.53
C THR A 27 10.35 13.42 -17.29
N PHE A 28 10.69 12.85 -16.14
CA PHE A 28 10.56 13.42 -14.82
C PHE A 28 11.94 13.65 -14.22
N HIS A 29 12.10 14.74 -13.46
CA HIS A 29 13.31 14.99 -12.69
C HIS A 29 13.08 14.65 -11.22
N VAL A 30 13.96 13.82 -10.65
CA VAL A 30 13.89 13.45 -9.23
C VAL A 30 14.25 14.65 -8.38
N LEU A 31 13.32 15.13 -7.56
CA LEU A 31 13.62 16.14 -6.54
C LEU A 31 14.26 15.50 -5.32
N ARG A 32 13.75 14.33 -4.90
CA ARG A 32 14.34 13.50 -3.83
C ARG A 32 13.77 12.09 -3.79
N SER A 33 14.55 11.17 -3.24
CA SER A 33 14.11 9.83 -2.86
C SER A 33 13.47 9.85 -1.46
N LEU A 34 12.30 9.23 -1.29
CA LEU A 34 11.62 9.07 -0.01
C LEU A 34 11.96 7.68 0.56
N THR A 35 12.87 7.65 1.54
CA THR A 35 13.42 6.43 2.15
C THR A 35 12.99 6.26 3.61
N PRO A 36 13.02 5.04 4.17
CA PRO A 36 13.41 3.77 3.55
C PRO A 36 12.40 3.27 2.51
N PHE A 37 12.88 2.53 1.51
CA PHE A 37 12.00 1.81 0.59
C PHE A 37 11.52 0.51 1.26
N THR A 38 10.24 0.20 1.09
CA THR A 38 9.62 -1.04 1.58
C THR A 38 9.31 -1.94 0.40
N LYS A 39 8.13 -1.81 -0.21
CA LYS A 39 7.65 -2.59 -1.36
C LYS A 39 7.92 -1.93 -2.72
N SER A 40 8.38 -0.70 -2.72
CA SER A 40 8.58 0.11 -3.93
C SER A 40 9.54 1.26 -3.63
N GLN A 41 10.25 1.75 -4.65
CA GLN A 41 10.93 3.04 -4.52
C GLN A 41 9.92 4.17 -4.69
N ILE A 42 10.08 5.22 -3.89
CA ILE A 42 9.20 6.37 -3.93
C ILE A 42 10.05 7.61 -4.19
N TYR A 43 9.75 8.31 -5.27
CA TYR A 43 10.44 9.53 -5.67
C TYR A 43 9.45 10.69 -5.67
N LEU A 44 9.84 11.80 -5.05
CA LEU A 44 9.23 13.09 -5.34
C LEU A 44 9.84 13.59 -6.65
N VAL A 45 9.00 13.81 -7.66
CA VAL A 45 9.44 14.19 -9.00
C VAL A 45 8.75 15.44 -9.49
N GLN A 46 9.39 16.11 -10.43
CA GLN A 46 8.82 17.22 -11.19
C GLN A 46 8.71 16.80 -12.67
N PRO A 47 7.53 16.93 -13.30
CA PRO A 47 7.42 16.76 -14.74
C PRO A 47 8.23 17.86 -15.43
N GLY A 48 8.98 17.54 -16.49
CA GLY A 48 9.78 18.52 -17.22
C GLY A 48 8.92 19.61 -17.88
N THR A 49 8.69 19.51 -19.19
CA THR A 49 7.86 20.48 -19.93
C THR A 49 6.38 20.08 -20.03
N HIS A 50 5.95 19.07 -19.27
CA HIS A 50 4.61 18.47 -19.43
C HIS A 50 3.56 19.25 -18.63
N THR A 51 2.77 20.10 -19.31
CA THR A 51 1.82 21.03 -18.67
C THR A 51 0.56 20.39 -18.12
N ALA A 52 0.28 19.12 -18.44
CA ALA A 52 -0.92 18.43 -17.92
C ALA A 52 -0.76 17.96 -16.46
N PHE A 53 0.47 17.97 -15.94
CA PHE A 53 0.79 17.51 -14.59
C PHE A 53 1.03 18.69 -13.64
N PRO A 54 0.77 18.52 -12.34
CA PRO A 54 1.18 19.50 -11.34
C PRO A 54 2.71 19.53 -11.20
N ASP A 55 3.24 20.63 -10.65
CA ASP A 55 4.68 20.86 -10.47
C ASP A 55 5.41 19.75 -9.68
N GLN A 56 4.69 19.05 -8.80
CA GLN A 56 5.25 18.00 -7.96
C GLN A 56 4.31 16.80 -7.88
N LEU A 57 4.90 15.62 -8.06
CA LEU A 57 4.23 14.32 -8.09
C LEU A 57 5.02 13.29 -7.30
N ILE A 58 4.33 12.22 -6.90
CA ILE A 58 4.98 11.00 -6.42
C ILE A 58 5.03 10.00 -7.57
N LEU A 59 6.24 9.56 -7.89
CA LEU A 59 6.49 8.41 -8.75
C LEU A 59 6.85 7.22 -7.85
N LYS A 60 5.99 6.20 -7.85
CA LYS A 60 6.21 4.95 -7.11
C LYS A 60 6.61 3.86 -8.09
N VAL A 61 7.81 3.32 -7.94
CA VAL A 61 8.41 2.33 -8.85
C VAL A 61 8.50 0.98 -8.16
N TYR A 62 7.90 -0.03 -8.79
CA TYR A 62 7.88 -1.41 -8.32
C TYR A 62 9.03 -2.20 -8.92
N ASP A 63 10.25 -1.94 -8.44
CA ASP A 63 11.47 -2.59 -8.92
C ASP A 63 11.99 -3.62 -7.89
N PRO A 64 12.02 -4.93 -8.24
CA PRO A 64 12.24 -6.00 -7.26
C PRO A 64 13.58 -5.89 -6.57
N ARG A 65 14.55 -5.23 -7.21
CA ARG A 65 15.90 -4.99 -6.69
C ARG A 65 15.93 -4.30 -5.35
N PHE A 66 14.94 -3.48 -5.07
CA PHE A 66 14.89 -2.65 -3.87
C PHE A 66 13.71 -3.00 -2.96
N SER A 67 13.08 -4.16 -3.19
CA SER A 67 12.09 -4.71 -2.27
C SER A 67 12.76 -5.09 -0.95
N ASN A 68 12.16 -4.70 0.17
CA ASN A 68 12.59 -5.10 1.50
C ASN A 68 12.51 -6.62 1.72
N GLY A 69 11.70 -7.35 0.95
CA GLY A 69 11.66 -8.81 0.98
C GLY A 69 13.03 -9.45 0.73
N ARG A 70 13.97 -8.76 0.05
CA ARG A 70 15.36 -9.25 -0.09
C ARG A 70 16.12 -9.38 1.22
N SER A 71 15.72 -8.66 2.26
CA SER A 71 16.35 -8.78 3.58
C SER A 71 16.03 -10.11 4.26
N GLU A 72 14.93 -10.78 3.88
CA GLU A 72 14.55 -12.10 4.39
C GLU A 72 15.53 -13.19 3.95
N ARG A 73 16.22 -12.99 2.82
CA ARG A 73 17.12 -13.96 2.19
C ARG A 73 18.37 -13.29 1.65
N VAL A 74 19.29 -12.97 2.56
CA VAL A 74 20.57 -12.29 2.25
C VAL A 74 21.46 -13.05 1.27
N ASP A 75 21.22 -14.35 1.10
CA ASP A 75 21.96 -15.23 0.21
C ASP A 75 21.50 -15.14 -1.27
N TYR A 76 20.39 -14.44 -1.54
CA TYR A 76 19.86 -14.19 -2.89
C TYR A 76 20.00 -12.73 -3.29
N GLN A 77 21.25 -12.33 -3.56
CA GLN A 77 21.53 -11.01 -4.09
C GLN A 77 21.05 -10.90 -5.55
N TRP A 78 20.56 -9.71 -5.90
CA TRP A 78 20.19 -9.43 -7.28
C TRP A 78 21.43 -9.50 -8.18
N SER A 79 21.26 -10.09 -9.37
CA SER A 79 22.20 -9.97 -10.48
C SER A 79 21.45 -9.99 -11.80
N LEU A 80 22.01 -9.35 -12.82
CA LEU A 80 21.41 -9.32 -14.15
C LEU A 80 21.17 -10.73 -14.73
N PRO A 81 22.10 -11.71 -14.65
CA PRO A 81 21.85 -13.06 -15.16
C PRO A 81 20.63 -13.74 -14.50
N VAL A 82 20.47 -13.55 -13.19
CA VAL A 82 19.34 -14.12 -12.44
C VAL A 82 18.02 -13.46 -12.83
N GLU A 83 18.00 -12.13 -12.99
CA GLU A 83 16.83 -11.39 -13.48
C GLU A 83 16.46 -11.80 -14.92
N SER A 84 17.45 -11.95 -15.80
CA SER A 84 17.28 -12.42 -17.17
C SER A 84 16.69 -13.83 -17.21
N GLN A 85 17.21 -14.75 -16.40
CA GLN A 85 16.68 -16.11 -16.31
C GLN A 85 15.23 -16.10 -15.81
N ALA A 86 14.93 -15.37 -14.74
CA ALA A 86 13.57 -15.25 -14.22
C ALA A 86 12.61 -14.64 -15.26
N ALA A 87 13.06 -13.64 -16.04
CA ALA A 87 12.29 -13.04 -17.12
C ALA A 87 12.06 -14.03 -18.28
N GLN A 88 13.06 -14.82 -18.64
CA GLN A 88 12.96 -15.86 -19.66
C GLN A 88 11.92 -16.93 -19.26
N MET A 89 11.94 -17.39 -18.01
CA MET A 89 10.98 -18.38 -17.52
C MET A 89 9.54 -17.84 -17.59
N ARG A 90 9.33 -16.57 -17.24
CA ARG A 90 8.00 -15.93 -17.39
C ARG A 90 7.55 -15.84 -18.84
N ALA A 91 8.47 -15.62 -19.77
CA ALA A 91 8.15 -15.55 -21.20
C ALA A 91 7.83 -16.92 -21.82
N GLN A 92 8.12 -18.02 -21.13
CA GLN A 92 7.85 -19.39 -21.59
C GLN A 92 6.53 -19.95 -21.05
N ASP A 93 6.00 -19.38 -19.96
CA ASP A 93 4.80 -19.84 -19.28
C ASP A 93 3.77 -18.71 -19.19
N ASP A 94 2.81 -18.66 -20.12
CA ASP A 94 1.75 -17.65 -20.13
C ASP A 94 0.83 -17.71 -18.88
N SER A 95 0.85 -18.82 -18.13
CA SER A 95 0.05 -19.01 -16.91
C SER A 95 0.74 -18.55 -15.63
N TRP A 96 1.94 -17.94 -15.73
CA TRP A 96 2.72 -17.51 -14.57
C TRP A 96 1.92 -16.57 -13.64
N GLU A 97 0.96 -15.81 -14.17
CA GLU A 97 0.09 -14.94 -13.37
C GLU A 97 -0.92 -15.72 -12.52
N ASP A 98 -1.41 -16.86 -13.01
CA ASP A 98 -2.50 -17.64 -12.41
C ASP A 98 -2.05 -18.48 -11.22
N ILE A 99 -0.76 -18.84 -11.16
CA ILE A 99 -0.19 -19.63 -10.06
C ILE A 99 -0.31 -18.85 -8.74
N PRO A 100 -0.96 -19.34 -7.67
CA PRO A 100 -1.06 -18.60 -6.42
C PRO A 100 0.31 -18.18 -5.86
N LEU A 101 0.46 -16.91 -5.43
CA LEU A 101 1.74 -16.40 -4.91
C LEU A 101 2.21 -17.20 -3.68
N HIS A 102 1.27 -17.71 -2.87
CA HIS A 102 1.57 -18.57 -1.72
C HIS A 102 2.29 -19.86 -2.14
N ASN A 103 1.95 -20.46 -3.28
CA ASN A 103 2.64 -21.67 -3.75
C ASN A 103 4.10 -21.38 -4.06
N LEU A 104 4.36 -20.22 -4.69
CA LEU A 104 5.72 -19.79 -4.99
C LEU A 104 6.48 -19.42 -3.71
N TRP A 105 5.83 -18.75 -2.76
CA TRP A 105 6.40 -18.45 -1.44
C TRP A 105 6.80 -19.73 -0.70
N THR A 106 5.93 -20.74 -0.68
CA THR A 106 6.21 -22.04 -0.07
C THR A 106 7.41 -22.72 -0.74
N GLN A 107 7.50 -22.68 -2.07
CA GLN A 107 8.66 -23.23 -2.79
C GLN A 107 9.97 -22.51 -2.45
N VAL A 108 9.95 -21.18 -2.30
CA VAL A 108 11.18 -20.44 -2.02
C VAL A 108 11.55 -20.41 -0.53
N MET A 109 10.57 -20.46 0.38
CA MET A 109 10.79 -20.31 1.83
C MET A 109 10.80 -21.62 2.60
N LEU A 110 10.00 -22.61 2.18
CA LEU A 110 9.75 -23.83 2.96
C LEU A 110 10.40 -25.09 2.35
N CYS A 111 10.95 -25.01 1.14
CA CYS A 111 11.71 -26.13 0.58
C CYS A 111 13.00 -26.38 1.38
N GLU A 112 13.23 -27.64 1.76
CA GLU A 112 14.46 -28.08 2.43
C GLU A 112 15.69 -27.91 1.52
N GLU A 113 15.50 -28.09 0.21
CA GLU A 113 16.51 -27.80 -0.79
C GLU A 113 16.59 -26.30 -1.08
N ARG A 114 17.82 -25.79 -1.22
CA ARG A 114 18.07 -24.39 -1.57
C ARG A 114 17.46 -24.10 -2.95
N PRO A 115 16.43 -23.24 -3.06
CA PRO A 115 15.80 -22.96 -4.35
C PRO A 115 16.77 -22.26 -5.29
N GLU A 116 16.57 -22.48 -6.58
CA GLU A 116 17.34 -21.79 -7.63
C GLU A 116 17.19 -20.26 -7.52
N PRO A 117 18.25 -19.45 -7.70
CA PRO A 117 18.19 -18.00 -7.50
C PRO A 117 17.15 -17.26 -8.35
N TRP A 118 16.90 -17.75 -9.57
CA TRP A 118 15.91 -17.16 -10.46
C TRP A 118 14.48 -17.33 -9.93
N LEU A 119 14.20 -18.36 -9.12
CA LEU A 119 12.87 -18.60 -8.55
C LEU A 119 12.55 -17.55 -7.47
N TRP A 120 13.55 -17.17 -6.68
CA TRP A 120 13.43 -16.06 -5.72
C TRP A 120 13.22 -14.71 -6.43
N GLU A 121 13.98 -14.45 -7.49
CA GLU A 121 13.81 -13.23 -8.29
C GLU A 121 12.43 -13.19 -8.96
N HIS A 122 11.95 -14.34 -9.43
CA HIS A 122 10.60 -14.49 -9.94
C HIS A 122 9.56 -14.21 -8.86
N TYR A 123 9.72 -14.74 -7.65
CA TYR A 123 8.84 -14.46 -6.51
C TYR A 123 8.75 -12.97 -6.18
N LEU A 124 9.88 -12.29 -6.03
CA LEU A 124 9.90 -10.86 -5.73
C LEU A 124 9.27 -10.02 -6.85
N PHE A 125 9.51 -10.39 -8.11
CA PHE A 125 8.85 -9.77 -9.25
C PHE A 125 7.32 -9.93 -9.16
N ARG A 126 6.84 -11.16 -8.94
CA ARG A 126 5.40 -11.46 -8.85
C ARG A 126 4.73 -10.75 -7.69
N TRP A 127 5.39 -10.70 -6.52
CA TRP A 127 4.88 -9.96 -5.38
C TRP A 127 4.68 -8.50 -5.75
N GLN A 128 5.72 -7.82 -6.22
CA GLN A 128 5.58 -6.41 -6.57
C GLN A 128 4.62 -6.16 -7.73
N TRP A 129 4.55 -7.07 -8.72
CA TRP A 129 3.57 -6.99 -9.79
C TRP A 129 2.13 -7.02 -9.26
N ARG A 130 1.85 -7.89 -8.27
CA ARG A 130 0.55 -7.93 -7.59
C ARG A 130 0.28 -6.63 -6.83
N SER A 131 1.27 -6.09 -6.12
CA SER A 131 1.12 -4.82 -5.42
C SER A 131 0.85 -3.64 -6.36
N PHE A 132 1.55 -3.60 -7.49
CA PHE A 132 1.32 -2.64 -8.56
C PHE A 132 -0.12 -2.73 -9.11
N LYS A 133 -0.56 -3.93 -9.51
CA LYS A 133 -1.91 -4.15 -10.05
C LYS A 133 -2.99 -3.79 -9.03
N ALA A 134 -2.80 -4.20 -7.77
CA ALA A 134 -3.70 -3.87 -6.68
C ALA A 134 -3.87 -2.35 -6.51
N GLU A 135 -2.77 -1.60 -6.46
CA GLU A 135 -2.82 -0.16 -6.28
C GLU A 135 -3.49 0.55 -7.46
N VAL A 136 -3.17 0.15 -8.70
CA VAL A 136 -3.80 0.70 -9.91
C VAL A 136 -5.31 0.47 -9.89
N GLU A 137 -5.76 -0.75 -9.59
CA GLU A 137 -7.18 -1.08 -9.56
C GLU A 137 -7.92 -0.40 -8.40
N ALA A 138 -7.27 -0.23 -7.25
CA ALA A 138 -7.84 0.56 -6.16
C ALA A 138 -8.08 2.02 -6.59
N TYR A 139 -7.10 2.67 -7.23
CA TYR A 139 -7.30 4.04 -7.71
C TYR A 139 -8.41 4.14 -8.78
N LYS A 140 -8.50 3.17 -9.69
CA LYS A 140 -9.58 3.12 -10.71
C LYS A 140 -10.97 2.96 -10.09
N ARG A 141 -11.10 2.23 -8.98
CA ARG A 141 -12.39 2.02 -8.29
C ARG A 141 -12.77 3.16 -7.35
N LEU A 142 -11.78 3.90 -6.84
CA LEU A 142 -11.98 4.96 -5.84
C LEU A 142 -11.94 6.38 -6.42
N VAL A 143 -12.31 6.55 -7.69
CA VAL A 143 -12.22 7.84 -8.42
C VAL A 143 -12.89 9.00 -7.67
N GLN A 144 -14.03 8.76 -7.03
CA GLN A 144 -14.79 9.76 -6.28
C GLN A 144 -14.11 10.23 -4.98
N LEU A 145 -13.14 9.48 -4.46
CA LEU A 145 -12.39 9.81 -3.25
C LEU A 145 -11.07 10.55 -3.56
N GLN A 146 -10.62 10.51 -4.81
CA GLN A 146 -9.35 11.09 -5.24
C GLN A 146 -9.29 12.61 -5.04
N GLY A 147 -8.18 13.08 -4.48
CA GLY A 147 -7.95 14.48 -4.11
C GLY A 147 -8.67 14.93 -2.82
N ARG A 148 -9.47 14.04 -2.21
CA ARG A 148 -10.15 14.28 -0.93
C ARG A 148 -9.58 13.36 0.14
N GLY A 149 -10.09 12.13 0.20
CA GLY A 149 -9.70 11.12 1.19
C GLY A 149 -8.48 10.29 0.78
N ILE A 150 -8.17 10.25 -0.53
CA ILE A 150 -7.01 9.55 -1.10
C ILE A 150 -6.30 10.46 -2.13
N PRO A 151 -5.04 10.21 -2.49
CA PRO A 151 -4.32 10.97 -3.52
C PRO A 151 -5.05 10.95 -4.88
N LYS A 152 -4.85 11.99 -5.70
CA LYS A 152 -5.18 11.90 -7.13
C LYS A 152 -4.23 10.93 -7.83
N PHE A 153 -4.80 10.10 -8.70
CA PHE A 153 -4.10 9.20 -9.60
C PHE A 153 -3.94 9.87 -10.96
N TYR A 154 -2.69 10.01 -11.41
CA TYR A 154 -2.35 10.65 -12.68
C TYR A 154 -2.06 9.63 -13.79
N GLY A 155 -1.83 8.37 -13.42
CA GLY A 155 -1.63 7.29 -14.37
C GLY A 155 -0.65 6.24 -13.85
N PHE A 156 -0.37 5.27 -14.72
CA PHE A 156 0.61 4.23 -14.50
C PHE A 156 1.38 3.99 -15.80
N GLY A 157 2.51 3.31 -15.71
CA GLY A 157 3.36 3.06 -16.86
C GLY A 157 4.54 2.18 -16.54
N LYS A 158 5.50 2.13 -17.47
CA LYS A 158 6.75 1.39 -17.33
C LYS A 158 7.93 2.34 -17.31
N LEU A 159 8.80 2.17 -16.32
CA LEU A 159 10.05 2.91 -16.25
C LEU A 159 10.99 2.39 -17.34
N LEU A 160 11.45 3.28 -18.21
CA LEU A 160 12.40 2.93 -19.26
C LEU A 160 13.82 2.90 -18.67
N PRO A 161 14.51 1.74 -18.67
CA PRO A 161 15.84 1.63 -18.09
C PRO A 161 16.83 2.52 -18.84
N THR A 162 17.58 3.35 -18.11
CA THR A 162 18.65 4.19 -18.64
C THR A 162 19.95 3.96 -17.86
N PRO A 163 21.06 3.56 -18.51
CA PRO A 163 21.16 3.12 -19.90
C PRO A 163 20.44 1.79 -20.19
N SER A 164 20.00 1.62 -21.43
CA SER A 164 19.37 0.42 -21.96
C SER A 164 20.31 -0.79 -21.86
N GLY A 165 19.75 -1.96 -21.52
CA GLY A 165 20.51 -3.22 -21.39
C GLY A 165 21.04 -3.55 -19.99
N LEU A 166 20.88 -2.66 -19.00
CA LEU A 166 21.20 -2.98 -17.59
C LEU A 166 20.13 -3.82 -16.89
N ARG A 167 19.02 -4.12 -17.56
CA ARG A 167 17.84 -4.79 -17.00
C ARG A 167 17.22 -5.74 -18.00
N ALA A 168 16.63 -6.82 -17.48
CA ALA A 168 15.79 -7.73 -18.25
C ALA A 168 14.29 -7.43 -18.10
N ILE A 169 13.93 -6.44 -17.28
CA ILE A 169 12.54 -6.00 -17.06
C ILE A 169 12.44 -4.47 -17.11
N ASP A 170 11.26 -3.99 -17.50
CA ASP A 170 10.84 -2.60 -17.34
C ASP A 170 9.97 -2.51 -16.08
N PRO A 171 10.46 -1.97 -14.95
CA PRO A 171 9.69 -1.91 -13.72
C PRO A 171 8.40 -1.09 -13.91
N PRO A 172 7.23 -1.58 -13.47
CA PRO A 172 6.02 -0.80 -13.53
C PRO A 172 6.06 0.31 -12.47
N ALA A 173 5.36 1.40 -12.76
CA ALA A 173 5.30 2.55 -11.89
C ALA A 173 3.92 3.22 -11.88
N VAL A 174 3.62 3.89 -10.79
CA VAL A 174 2.39 4.63 -10.52
C VAL A 174 2.72 6.09 -10.26
N LEU A 175 1.93 6.99 -10.84
CA LEU A 175 2.05 8.44 -10.68
C LEU A 175 0.86 8.99 -9.89
N VAL A 176 1.12 9.58 -8.73
CA VAL A 176 0.07 10.08 -7.81
C VAL A 176 0.39 11.46 -7.24
N GLU A 177 -0.63 12.11 -6.68
CA GLU A 177 -0.53 13.40 -6.00
C GLU A 177 0.53 13.39 -4.90
N TYR A 178 1.40 14.39 -4.92
CA TYR A 178 2.27 14.65 -3.79
C TYR A 178 1.50 15.33 -2.65
N ILE A 179 1.54 14.72 -1.47
CA ILE A 179 0.91 15.23 -0.25
C ILE A 179 1.99 15.88 0.64
N PRO A 180 2.10 17.22 0.71
CA PRO A 180 3.10 17.92 1.51
C PRO A 180 2.72 17.93 3.00
N GLY A 181 2.79 16.76 3.64
CA GLY A 181 2.26 16.52 4.97
C GLY A 181 3.21 15.78 5.91
N VAL A 182 2.63 15.26 6.98
CA VAL A 182 3.27 14.39 7.96
C VAL A 182 2.38 13.18 8.20
N THR A 183 2.98 12.01 8.42
CA THR A 183 2.24 10.78 8.69
C THR A 183 1.63 10.78 10.09
N LEU A 184 0.60 9.95 10.34
CA LEU A 184 0.01 9.74 11.66
C LEU A 184 1.06 9.25 12.66
N SER A 185 2.07 8.50 12.20
CA SER A 185 3.18 8.05 13.06
C SER A 185 3.99 9.20 13.64
N ASN A 186 4.17 10.28 12.87
CA ASN A 186 5.09 11.38 13.18
C ASN A 186 4.41 12.70 13.57
N ILE A 187 3.09 12.81 13.41
CA ILE A 187 2.36 14.03 13.76
C ILE A 187 2.25 14.18 15.27
N ASN A 188 2.31 15.43 15.76
CA ASN A 188 1.92 15.73 17.13
C ASN A 188 0.41 15.49 17.29
N PRO A 189 -0.04 14.54 18.13
CA PRO A 189 -1.46 14.23 18.29
C PRO A 189 -2.32 15.43 18.68
N LYS A 190 -1.76 16.40 19.43
CA LYS A 190 -2.46 17.62 19.84
C LYS A 190 -2.83 18.54 18.68
N LYS A 191 -2.17 18.40 17.53
CA LYS A 191 -2.50 19.15 16.30
C LYS A 191 -3.65 18.49 15.50
N VAL A 192 -4.03 17.26 15.85
CA VAL A 192 -5.02 16.49 15.10
C VAL A 192 -6.42 16.70 15.70
N LEU A 193 -7.17 17.61 15.09
CA LEU A 193 -8.55 17.90 15.51
C LEU A 193 -9.54 16.84 15.01
N PRO A 194 -10.67 16.61 15.71
CA PRO A 194 -11.71 15.67 15.29
C PRO A 194 -12.18 15.81 13.85
N ARG A 195 -12.28 17.04 13.34
CA ARG A 195 -12.67 17.33 11.96
C ARG A 195 -11.71 16.75 10.90
N LEU A 196 -10.48 16.37 11.29
CA LEU A 196 -9.47 15.82 10.37
C LEU A 196 -9.58 14.31 10.23
N TYR A 197 -9.76 13.58 11.33
CA TYR A 197 -9.82 12.11 11.28
C TYR A 197 -11.25 11.57 11.12
N ARG A 198 -12.29 12.32 11.54
CA ARG A 198 -13.68 11.88 11.37
C ARG A 198 -14.04 11.59 9.91
N PRO A 199 -13.61 12.38 8.91
CA PRO A 199 -13.85 12.07 7.49
C PRO A 199 -13.18 10.78 7.00
N LEU A 200 -12.16 10.25 7.71
CA LEU A 200 -11.53 8.98 7.32
C LEU A 200 -12.47 7.80 7.49
N ILE A 201 -13.39 7.84 8.46
CA ILE A 201 -14.37 6.78 8.72
C ILE A 201 -15.28 6.55 7.50
N PRO A 202 -16.04 7.55 7.00
CA PRO A 202 -16.85 7.36 5.80
C PRO A 202 -16.00 7.13 4.54
N THR A 203 -14.73 7.59 4.52
CA THR A 203 -13.79 7.28 3.42
C THR A 203 -13.52 5.77 3.35
N VAL A 204 -13.15 5.14 4.48
CA VAL A 204 -12.90 3.69 4.53
C VAL A 204 -14.16 2.88 4.30
N ALA A 205 -15.31 3.31 4.84
CA ALA A 205 -16.59 2.67 4.57
C ALA A 205 -16.97 2.73 3.07
N THR A 206 -16.47 3.73 2.33
CA THR A 206 -16.66 3.82 0.89
C THR A 206 -15.74 2.86 0.13
N PHE A 207 -14.59 2.46 0.68
CA PHE A 207 -13.70 1.49 0.02
C PHE A 207 -14.43 0.17 -0.23
N GLU A 208 -15.07 -0.37 0.81
CA GLU A 208 -15.86 -1.60 0.74
C GLU A 208 -16.96 -1.51 -0.32
N LYS A 209 -17.73 -0.41 -0.33
CA LYS A 209 -18.79 -0.18 -1.31
C LYS A 209 -18.28 -0.11 -2.74
N CYS A 210 -17.02 0.22 -2.93
CA CYS A 210 -16.35 0.23 -4.23
C CYS A 210 -15.60 -1.07 -4.53
N GLY A 211 -15.79 -2.11 -3.71
CA GLY A 211 -15.12 -3.39 -3.85
C GLY A 211 -13.62 -3.26 -3.65
N VAL A 212 -13.16 -2.47 -2.69
CA VAL A 212 -11.75 -2.30 -2.32
C VAL A 212 -11.57 -2.52 -0.82
N LEU A 213 -10.58 -3.31 -0.45
CA LEU A 213 -10.05 -3.46 0.91
C LEU A 213 -8.62 -2.96 0.90
N HIS A 214 -8.24 -2.09 1.83
CA HIS A 214 -6.89 -1.56 1.94
C HIS A 214 -5.91 -2.58 2.53
N ARG A 215 -6.32 -3.38 3.52
CA ARG A 215 -5.54 -4.44 4.21
C ARG A 215 -4.24 -4.01 4.88
N ASP A 216 -3.96 -2.72 4.94
CA ASP A 216 -2.73 -2.15 5.53
C ASP A 216 -2.98 -0.76 6.15
N ILE A 217 -4.23 -0.49 6.54
CA ILE A 217 -4.61 0.78 7.15
C ILE A 217 -4.21 0.88 8.63
N CYS A 218 -3.92 -0.27 9.26
CA CYS A 218 -3.38 -0.34 10.61
C CYS A 218 -2.00 0.31 10.73
N ASN A 219 -1.28 0.47 9.60
CA ASN A 219 0.01 1.13 9.57
C ASN A 219 -0.14 2.67 9.64
N PRO A 220 0.33 3.33 10.72
CA PRO A 220 0.20 4.77 10.88
C PRO A 220 1.05 5.60 9.89
N THR A 221 1.90 4.97 9.06
CA THR A 221 2.56 5.68 7.95
C THR A 221 1.64 5.89 6.75
N ASN A 222 0.55 5.12 6.64
CA ASN A 222 -0.38 5.15 5.50
C ASN A 222 -1.49 6.20 5.66
N ILE A 223 -1.44 7.01 6.71
CA ILE A 223 -2.34 8.15 6.93
C ILE A 223 -1.50 9.42 7.00
N MET A 224 -1.74 10.36 6.11
CA MET A 224 -1.05 11.65 6.04
C MET A 224 -1.95 12.81 6.41
N PHE A 225 -1.40 13.77 7.12
CA PHE A 225 -2.04 15.05 7.47
C PHE A 225 -1.32 16.19 6.76
N THR A 226 -2.07 17.02 6.04
CA THR A 226 -1.52 18.10 5.22
C THR A 226 -2.30 19.41 5.40
N PRO A 227 -1.64 20.58 5.36
CA PRO A 227 -0.18 20.78 5.40
C PRO A 227 0.43 20.41 6.77
N ARG A 228 1.74 20.11 6.82
CA ARG A 228 2.44 19.63 8.04
C ARG A 228 2.20 20.49 9.29
N GLU A 229 2.29 21.81 9.16
CA GLU A 229 2.26 22.69 10.34
C GLU A 229 0.86 23.00 10.87
N ALA A 230 -0.10 23.12 9.95
CA ALA A 230 -1.49 23.39 10.25
C ALA A 230 -2.37 22.45 9.41
N PRO A 231 -2.51 21.18 9.83
CA PRO A 231 -3.29 20.18 9.10
C PRO A 231 -4.73 20.63 8.84
N LYS A 232 -5.15 20.51 7.59
CA LYS A 232 -6.50 20.82 7.11
C LYS A 232 -7.18 19.62 6.45
N ARG A 233 -6.40 18.64 6.00
CA ARG A 233 -6.86 17.44 5.31
C ARG A 233 -6.11 16.22 5.84
N ALA A 234 -6.81 15.11 6.00
CA ALA A 234 -6.23 13.79 6.21
C ALA A 234 -6.42 12.95 4.94
N VAL A 235 -5.42 12.16 4.56
CA VAL A 235 -5.37 11.40 3.32
C VAL A 235 -4.85 10.00 3.62
N ILE A 236 -5.53 8.97 3.14
CA ILE A 236 -5.09 7.57 3.19
C ILE A 236 -4.30 7.29 1.92
N ILE A 237 -3.11 6.71 2.07
CA ILE A 237 -2.16 6.45 0.99
C ILE A 237 -1.73 4.98 0.99
N ASP A 238 -1.04 4.58 -0.08
CA ASP A 238 -0.42 3.26 -0.25
C ASP A 238 -1.41 2.09 -0.35
N PHE A 239 -1.95 1.90 -1.56
CA PHE A 239 -2.84 0.78 -1.86
C PHE A 239 -2.06 -0.44 -2.40
N GLY A 240 -0.74 -0.52 -2.20
CA GLY A 240 0.07 -1.65 -2.69
C GLY A 240 -0.27 -3.00 -2.04
N SER A 241 -1.03 -2.99 -0.94
CA SER A 241 -1.52 -4.19 -0.24
C SER A 241 -3.01 -4.45 -0.46
N SER A 242 -3.70 -3.60 -1.24
CA SER A 242 -5.15 -3.66 -1.35
C SER A 242 -5.63 -4.92 -2.06
N VAL A 243 -6.86 -5.32 -1.78
CA VAL A 243 -7.58 -6.35 -2.52
C VAL A 243 -8.82 -5.74 -3.14
N THR A 244 -9.09 -6.11 -4.38
CA THR A 244 -10.27 -5.69 -5.11
C THR A 244 -11.23 -6.87 -5.27
N ARG A 245 -12.53 -6.59 -5.13
CA ARG A 245 -13.59 -7.58 -5.36
C ARG A 245 -13.58 -8.05 -6.81
N ASP A 246 -13.44 -9.34 -7.04
CA ASP A 246 -13.63 -9.95 -8.37
C ASP A 246 -15.12 -9.91 -8.73
N ASP A 247 -15.44 -9.63 -10.00
CA ASP A 247 -16.82 -9.63 -10.52
C ASP A 247 -17.50 -11.00 -10.36
N ARG A 248 -16.71 -12.08 -10.26
CA ARG A 248 -17.20 -13.45 -10.03
C ARG A 248 -17.42 -13.76 -8.55
N LYS A 249 -16.95 -12.90 -7.64
CA LYS A 249 -17.00 -13.15 -6.19
C LYS A 249 -18.40 -12.86 -5.64
N LEU A 250 -18.97 -13.86 -4.97
CA LEU A 250 -20.30 -13.76 -4.38
C LEU A 250 -20.30 -12.75 -3.21
N ASP A 251 -21.46 -12.15 -2.92
CA ASP A 251 -21.59 -11.18 -1.83
C ASP A 251 -21.17 -11.77 -0.48
N GLN A 252 -21.48 -13.05 -0.23
CA GLN A 252 -21.10 -13.74 1.00
C GLN A 252 -19.57 -13.88 1.12
N GLU A 253 -18.90 -14.35 0.06
CA GLU A 253 -17.45 -14.49 0.08
C GLU A 253 -16.75 -13.12 0.18
N TRP A 254 -17.35 -12.07 -0.38
CA TRP A 254 -16.85 -10.71 -0.20
C TRP A 254 -17.04 -10.21 1.24
N ALA A 255 -18.19 -10.49 1.86
CA ALA A 255 -18.42 -10.15 3.27
C ALA A 255 -17.39 -10.84 4.18
N GLU A 256 -17.05 -12.10 3.91
CA GLU A 256 -15.99 -12.82 4.63
C GLU A 256 -14.62 -12.13 4.47
N ASP A 257 -14.26 -11.68 3.26
CA ASP A 257 -13.02 -10.90 3.05
C ASP A 257 -13.03 -9.56 3.80
N VAL A 258 -14.19 -8.89 3.84
CA VAL A 258 -14.37 -7.60 4.54
C VAL A 258 -14.17 -7.80 6.04
N ASP A 259 -14.81 -8.83 6.60
CA ASP A 259 -14.67 -9.21 8.01
C ASP A 259 -13.24 -9.63 8.34
N GLU A 260 -12.55 -10.35 7.44
CA GLU A 260 -11.15 -10.74 7.63
C GLU A 260 -10.20 -9.53 7.59
N ALA A 261 -10.41 -8.61 6.65
CA ALA A 261 -9.55 -7.43 6.50
C ALA A 261 -9.74 -6.44 7.65
N ASP A 262 -10.98 -6.26 8.10
CA ASP A 262 -11.40 -5.37 9.18
C ASP A 262 -10.68 -4.01 9.16
N ASP A 263 -10.67 -3.38 7.98
CA ASP A 263 -10.02 -2.07 7.78
C ASP A 263 -10.64 -1.00 8.69
N MET A 264 -11.93 -1.14 9.01
CA MET A 264 -12.64 -0.20 9.87
C MET A 264 -12.18 -0.30 11.32
N ALA A 265 -12.13 -1.50 11.92
CA ALA A 265 -11.61 -1.62 13.27
C ALA A 265 -10.12 -1.29 13.32
N SER A 266 -9.35 -1.64 12.28
CA SER A 266 -7.94 -1.29 12.14
C SER A 266 -7.72 0.23 12.16
N LEU A 267 -8.48 0.99 11.36
CA LEU A 267 -8.45 2.45 11.36
C LEU A 267 -8.81 3.01 12.74
N ARG A 268 -9.89 2.50 13.36
CA ARG A 268 -10.31 2.93 14.69
C ARG A 268 -9.20 2.75 15.70
N LEU A 269 -8.63 1.55 15.76
CA LEU A 269 -7.63 1.18 16.73
C LEU A 269 -6.38 2.06 16.61
N ILE A 270 -5.90 2.29 15.37
CA ILE A 270 -4.70 3.10 15.18
C ILE A 270 -4.94 4.56 15.56
N LEU A 271 -6.12 5.12 15.25
CA LEU A 271 -6.50 6.47 15.65
C LEU A 271 -6.65 6.60 17.17
N GLN A 272 -7.31 5.65 17.83
CA GLN A 272 -7.46 5.64 19.29
C GLN A 272 -6.10 5.55 19.98
N ARG A 273 -5.21 4.66 19.52
CA ARG A 273 -3.86 4.48 20.07
C ARG A 273 -2.99 5.72 19.89
N LYS A 274 -2.91 6.27 18.66
CA LYS A 274 -2.01 7.39 18.35
C LYS A 274 -2.53 8.73 18.85
N LEU A 275 -3.84 8.95 18.80
CA LEU A 275 -4.45 10.22 19.21
C LEU A 275 -4.93 10.24 20.66
N ARG A 276 -4.95 9.09 21.34
CA ARG A 276 -5.48 8.93 22.71
C ARG A 276 -6.92 9.42 22.82
N VAL A 277 -7.72 9.17 21.78
CA VAL A 277 -9.14 9.52 21.72
C VAL A 277 -9.99 8.26 21.87
N LYS A 278 -11.19 8.38 22.43
CA LYS A 278 -12.20 7.32 22.37
C LYS A 278 -13.09 7.57 21.15
N LEU A 279 -13.16 6.59 20.25
CA LEU A 279 -14.05 6.63 19.08
C LEU A 279 -15.18 5.64 19.31
N ASP A 280 -16.40 6.13 19.39
CA ASP A 280 -17.62 5.32 19.36
C ASP A 280 -18.10 5.22 17.91
N VAL A 281 -18.08 4.02 17.32
CA VAL A 281 -18.39 3.81 15.89
C VAL A 281 -19.89 3.78 15.63
N SER A 282 -20.68 3.45 16.66
CA SER A 282 -22.14 3.40 16.58
C SER A 282 -22.71 4.75 16.14
N GLU A 283 -22.11 5.86 16.59
CA GLU A 283 -22.49 7.23 16.24
C GLU A 283 -22.20 7.59 14.76
N PHE A 284 -21.27 6.90 14.09
CA PHE A 284 -20.87 7.18 12.71
C PHE A 284 -21.58 6.32 11.68
N MET A 285 -21.93 5.08 12.02
CA MET A 285 -22.68 4.17 11.13
C MET A 285 -24.11 4.67 10.87
N VAL A 286 -24.74 5.29 11.88
CA VAL A 286 -26.10 5.85 11.77
C VAL A 286 -26.19 6.94 10.69
N ASN A 287 -25.14 7.76 10.52
CA ASN A 287 -25.13 8.84 9.54
C ASN A 287 -24.89 8.37 8.09
N VAL A 288 -24.22 7.23 7.90
CA VAL A 288 -24.00 6.64 6.56
C VAL A 288 -25.27 5.94 6.07
N ALA A 289 -26.04 5.32 6.97
CA ALA A 289 -27.36 4.76 6.65
C ALA A 289 -28.36 5.86 6.24
N THR A 290 -28.36 7.01 6.91
CA THR A 290 -29.26 8.13 6.56
C THR A 290 -28.97 8.76 5.19
N LEU A 291 -27.73 8.72 4.71
CA LEU A 291 -27.36 9.17 3.35
C LEU A 291 -27.72 8.15 2.26
N SER A 292 -27.93 6.88 2.64
CA SER A 292 -28.40 5.84 1.73
C SER A 292 -29.93 5.83 1.60
N THR A 293 -30.66 6.32 2.60
CA THR A 293 -32.13 6.31 2.61
C THR A 293 -32.78 7.49 1.89
N THR A 294 -32.02 8.50 1.46
CA THR A 294 -32.59 9.64 0.70
C THR A 294 -32.83 9.35 -0.79
N ASP A 295 -32.37 8.21 -1.31
CA ASP A 295 -32.63 7.76 -2.69
C ASP A 295 -33.56 6.54 -2.78
N SER A 296 -34.16 6.11 -1.65
CA SER A 296 -35.06 4.96 -1.63
C SER A 296 -36.09 5.10 -0.53
N GLN A 297 -36.99 6.07 -0.67
CA GLN A 297 -38.30 6.01 -0.02
C GLN A 297 -39.37 5.70 -1.07
N GLU A 298 -39.60 4.40 -1.28
CA GLU A 298 -40.94 3.81 -1.34
C GLU A 298 -40.82 2.28 -1.41
N SER A 299 -40.92 1.63 -0.25
CA SER A 299 -41.87 0.53 0.00
C SER A 299 -41.39 -0.42 1.10
N ASP A 300 -42.38 -0.77 1.92
CA ASP A 300 -42.48 -1.87 2.85
C ASP A 300 -41.67 -1.88 4.16
N ARG A 301 -42.48 -1.69 5.21
CA ARG A 301 -42.28 -2.08 6.59
C ARG A 301 -42.14 -3.59 6.68
N ASP A 302 -41.21 -4.07 7.50
CA ASP A 302 -41.49 -4.80 8.76
C ASP A 302 -40.30 -5.71 9.14
N ARG A 303 -40.19 -6.01 10.44
CA ARG A 303 -39.22 -6.88 11.15
C ARG A 303 -37.90 -6.28 11.63
N THR A 304 -37.94 -5.81 12.87
CA THR A 304 -36.83 -5.79 13.84
C THR A 304 -36.49 -7.20 14.33
N GLU A 305 -35.26 -7.65 14.10
CA GLU A 305 -34.58 -8.63 14.97
C GLU A 305 -33.31 -7.98 15.52
N VAL A 306 -33.23 -7.91 16.85
CA VAL A 306 -32.05 -7.45 17.59
C VAL A 306 -31.18 -8.69 17.83
N VAL A 307 -30.04 -8.77 17.15
CA VAL A 307 -29.01 -9.78 17.43
C VAL A 307 -27.98 -9.15 18.37
N ASP A 308 -27.96 -9.67 19.59
CA ASP A 308 -27.04 -9.34 20.67
C ASP A 308 -25.64 -9.88 20.31
N THR A 309 -24.62 -9.02 20.29
CA THR A 309 -23.23 -9.42 20.03
C THR A 309 -22.52 -9.55 21.36
N THR A 310 -22.18 -10.79 21.73
CA THR A 310 -21.59 -11.13 23.03
C THR A 310 -20.10 -10.76 23.11
N ASP A 311 -19.69 -10.43 24.33
CA ASP A 311 -18.37 -9.97 24.78
C ASP A 311 -17.19 -10.91 24.38
N ASP A 312 -17.50 -12.17 24.05
CA ASP A 312 -16.51 -13.20 23.71
C ASP A 312 -15.82 -12.97 22.34
N GLY A 313 -16.48 -12.30 21.39
CA GLY A 313 -15.90 -11.99 20.08
C GLY A 313 -14.79 -10.94 20.15
N MET A 314 -14.92 -9.99 21.09
CA MET A 314 -13.96 -8.91 21.29
C MET A 314 -12.65 -9.40 21.91
N GLU A 315 -12.69 -10.43 22.77
CA GLU A 315 -11.49 -10.96 23.42
C GLU A 315 -10.71 -11.93 22.51
N ALA A 316 -11.39 -12.69 21.65
CA ALA A 316 -10.74 -13.46 20.60
C ALA A 316 -10.02 -12.54 19.58
N LEU A 317 -10.63 -11.40 19.24
CA LEU A 317 -10.01 -10.36 18.40
C LEU A 317 -8.80 -9.72 19.08
N ARG A 318 -8.88 -9.41 20.38
CA ARG A 318 -7.76 -8.88 21.15
C ARG A 318 -6.54 -9.82 21.12
N LEU A 319 -6.75 -11.11 21.36
CA LEU A 319 -5.69 -12.12 21.38
C LEU A 319 -5.07 -12.36 20.00
N SER A 320 -5.87 -12.35 18.93
CA SER A 320 -5.39 -12.45 17.54
C SER A 320 -4.51 -11.24 17.16
N LEU A 321 -4.91 -10.04 17.62
CA LEU A 321 -4.16 -8.81 17.36
C LEU A 321 -2.89 -8.68 18.21
N GLU A 322 -2.91 -9.12 19.46
CA GLU A 322 -1.72 -9.18 20.33
C GLU A 322 -0.67 -10.14 19.75
N ARG A 323 -1.09 -11.26 19.12
CA ARG A 323 -0.18 -12.14 18.37
C ARG A 323 0.44 -11.48 17.14
N LYS A 324 -0.34 -10.75 16.33
CA LYS A 324 0.20 -10.00 15.19
C LYS A 324 1.18 -8.91 15.62
N LEU A 325 0.92 -8.21 16.72
CA LEU A 325 1.80 -7.16 17.25
C LEU A 325 3.06 -7.69 17.94
N ALA A 326 3.03 -8.90 18.50
CA ALA A 326 4.21 -9.54 19.09
C ALA A 326 5.24 -9.94 18.02
N VAL A 327 4.79 -10.30 16.81
CA VAL A 327 5.67 -10.60 15.67
C VAL A 327 6.39 -9.33 15.19
N ASP A 328 5.75 -8.15 15.25
CA ASP A 328 6.35 -6.89 14.81
C ASP A 328 7.30 -6.26 15.84
N LEU A 329 7.26 -6.66 17.12
CA LEU A 329 8.13 -6.11 18.17
C LEU A 329 9.49 -6.82 18.25
N ASP A 330 9.57 -8.10 17.89
CA ASP A 330 10.83 -8.87 17.92
C ASP A 330 11.81 -8.38 16.83
N ASP A 331 11.30 -7.78 15.75
CA ASP A 331 12.12 -7.14 14.70
C ASP A 331 12.65 -5.75 15.08
N SER A 332 12.17 -5.15 16.17
CA SER A 332 12.53 -3.78 16.58
C SER A 332 13.57 -3.69 17.70
N ASP A 333 13.78 -4.76 18.47
CA ASP A 333 14.71 -4.78 19.63
C ASP A 333 16.09 -5.39 19.33
N SER A 334 16.33 -5.93 18.14
CA SER A 334 17.66 -6.45 17.75
C SER A 334 18.66 -5.37 17.32
N ALA A 335 18.26 -4.10 17.31
CA ALA A 335 19.07 -2.99 16.81
C ALA A 335 19.24 -1.84 17.82
N ILE A 336 19.62 -2.11 19.07
CA ILE A 336 20.50 -1.26 19.90
C ILE A 336 21.05 -2.14 21.04
N SER A 337 22.30 -2.60 20.92
CA SER A 337 23.13 -2.87 22.08
C SER A 337 24.52 -2.30 21.85
N LEU A 338 24.91 -1.46 22.80
CA LEU A 338 26.10 -0.63 22.86
C LEU A 338 27.36 -1.48 23.04
N GLY A 339 28.36 -1.25 22.19
CA GLY A 339 29.75 -1.61 22.46
C GLY A 339 30.59 -0.35 22.61
N ALA A 340 30.66 0.17 23.83
CA ALA A 340 31.71 1.08 24.27
C ALA A 340 32.72 0.29 25.10
N VAL A 341 34.01 0.69 25.01
CA VAL A 341 35.17 0.28 25.83
C VAL A 341 35.78 -1.08 25.38
N ASP A 342 37.06 -1.29 25.07
CA ASP A 342 38.35 -0.63 25.39
C ASP A 342 39.38 -0.95 24.27
N GLY A 343 40.39 -0.09 24.10
CA GLY A 343 41.57 -0.34 23.25
C GLY A 343 42.12 0.89 22.54
#